data_AF-A0A958RFA3-F1
#
_entry.id   AF-A0A958RFA3-F1
#
_cell.length_a   1.000
_cell.length_b   1.000
_cell.length_c   1.000
_cell.angle_alpha   90.00
_cell.angle_beta   90.00
_cell.angle_gamma   90.00
#
_symmetry.space_group_name_H-M   'P 1'
#
loop_
_entity.id
_entity.type
_entity.pdbx_description
1 polymer ?
#
loop_
_entity_poly.entity_id
_entity_poly.type
_entity_poly.pdbx_seq_one_letter_code
_entity_poly.pdbx_strand_id
1 'polypeptide(L)'
;YTLELKSQPNMGSNTVTTVSPWQTLTLQGYSIKRWGKSRIYKWGDLWWPDKTIESNTEFLETLQPRTIQLSKNEVMQVEPSPKIPGLVFASTLRGVFRSFDGKTWMPLPGFKHGYPIKITSNGTLFIGDKVSFDHGESFNEYIRWDKILGAIPIERRLGHAPIQILNVEPNEKRPERISLSVKFGQKRVVQVYTPDFGRSWRLQ
;
A
#
# COMPACT_ATOMS: atom_id res chain seq x y z
N TYR A 1 -19.96 4.58 44.84
CA TYR A 1 -18.95 4.77 43.79
C TYR A 1 -18.84 3.49 42.99
N THR A 2 -19.23 3.50 41.73
CA THR A 2 -19.21 2.32 40.85
C THR A 2 -17.88 2.32 40.10
N LEU A 3 -17.04 1.32 40.36
CA LEU A 3 -15.73 1.19 39.72
C LEU A 3 -15.90 0.38 38.43
N GLU A 4 -15.85 1.03 37.28
CA GLU A 4 -15.80 0.32 35.99
C GLU A 4 -14.35 -0.10 35.68
N LEU A 5 -14.11 -1.40 35.67
CA LEU A 5 -12.87 -2.00 35.21
C LEU A 5 -13.05 -2.47 33.76
N LYS A 6 -12.18 -2.03 32.85
CA LYS A 6 -12.19 -2.44 31.43
C LYS A 6 -10.84 -3.05 31.06
N SER A 7 -10.86 -4.11 30.27
CA SER A 7 -9.67 -4.82 29.83
C SER A 7 -8.93 -4.07 28.71
N GLN A 8 -7.63 -4.35 28.58
CA GLN A 8 -6.78 -3.87 27.49
C GLN A 8 -7.35 -4.32 26.13
N PRO A 9 -7.25 -3.50 25.06
CA PRO A 9 -7.58 -3.95 23.72
C PRO A 9 -6.84 -5.24 23.41
N ASN A 10 -7.59 -6.31 23.13
CA ASN A 10 -7.01 -7.60 22.79
C ASN A 10 -6.55 -7.56 21.33
N MET A 11 -5.24 -7.38 21.12
CA MET A 11 -4.61 -7.42 19.79
C MET A 11 -4.68 -8.82 19.13
N GLY A 12 -5.03 -9.87 19.89
CA GLY A 12 -5.36 -11.20 19.39
C GLY A 12 -6.86 -11.42 19.16
N SER A 13 -7.66 -10.35 19.16
CA SER A 13 -9.09 -10.46 18.91
C SER A 13 -9.38 -10.79 17.45
N ASN A 14 -10.05 -11.91 17.20
CA ASN A 14 -10.48 -12.32 15.87
C ASN A 14 -11.67 -11.51 15.33
N THR A 15 -12.10 -10.43 16.00
CA THR A 15 -13.26 -9.62 15.58
C THR A 15 -13.12 -9.05 14.16
N VAL A 16 -11.88 -8.80 13.71
CA VAL A 16 -11.61 -8.32 12.35
C VAL A 16 -11.73 -9.45 11.31
N THR A 17 -11.54 -10.72 11.71
CA THR A 17 -11.59 -11.88 10.79
C THR A 17 -12.99 -12.21 10.27
N THR A 18 -14.04 -11.69 10.94
CA THR A 18 -15.45 -11.89 10.54
C THR A 18 -16.01 -10.75 9.70
N VAL A 19 -15.24 -9.69 9.47
CA VAL A 19 -15.68 -8.56 8.66
C VAL A 19 -15.42 -8.87 7.20
N SER A 20 -16.48 -8.88 6.38
CA SER A 20 -16.34 -9.05 4.94
C SER A 20 -15.56 -7.88 4.32
N PRO A 21 -14.77 -8.09 3.26
CA PRO A 21 -14.23 -6.99 2.48
C PRO A 21 -15.36 -6.03 2.09
N TRP A 22 -15.14 -4.72 2.24
CA TRP A 22 -16.09 -3.65 1.90
C TRP A 22 -17.35 -3.55 2.75
N GLN A 23 -17.41 -4.22 3.88
CA GLN A 23 -18.49 -3.99 4.83
C GLN A 23 -18.43 -2.54 5.32
N THR A 24 -19.57 -1.83 5.28
CA THR A 24 -19.68 -0.48 5.82
C THR A 24 -19.45 -0.53 7.32
N LEU A 25 -18.24 -0.18 7.75
CA LEU A 25 -17.91 -0.04 9.15
C LEU A 25 -18.35 1.35 9.60
N THR A 26 -19.33 1.38 10.49
CA THR A 26 -19.71 2.59 11.19
C THR A 26 -18.86 2.66 12.45
N LEU A 27 -18.00 3.68 12.54
CA LEU A 27 -17.34 3.99 13.80
C LEU A 27 -18.42 4.56 14.73
N GLN A 28 -18.99 3.69 15.57
CA GLN A 28 -20.05 4.05 16.53
C GLN A 28 -19.55 5.00 17.64
N GLY A 29 -18.24 5.21 17.70
CA GLY A 29 -17.57 6.14 18.60
C GLY A 29 -16.11 5.75 18.78
N TYR A 30 -15.29 6.72 19.17
CA TYR A 30 -13.94 6.46 19.65
C TYR A 30 -13.74 7.27 20.94
N SER A 31 -12.98 6.71 21.89
CA SER A 31 -12.58 7.45 23.09
C SER A 31 -11.07 7.56 23.12
N ILE A 32 -10.56 8.78 23.04
CA ILE A 32 -9.14 9.04 23.27
C ILE A 32 -8.97 9.23 24.77
N LYS A 33 -8.40 8.22 25.44
CA LYS A 33 -8.09 8.30 26.86
C LYS A 33 -6.64 8.70 27.04
N ARG A 34 -6.41 9.84 27.70
CA ARG A 34 -5.08 10.21 28.19
C ARG A 34 -4.87 9.53 29.54
N TRP A 35 -3.86 8.68 29.62
CA TRP A 35 -3.52 7.94 30.85
C TRP A 35 -2.40 8.66 31.60
N GLY A 36 -2.60 8.89 32.90
CA GLY A 36 -1.56 9.29 33.84
C GLY A 36 -0.81 8.07 34.36
N LYS A 37 0.51 8.20 34.58
CA LYS A 37 1.39 7.16 35.13
C LYS A 37 1.99 7.63 36.44
N SER A 38 1.85 6.85 37.52
CA SER A 38 2.41 7.11 38.86
C SER A 38 3.13 5.87 39.28
N ARG A 39 4.23 6.08 39.99
CA ARG A 39 4.95 5.00 40.65
C ARG A 39 4.67 5.06 42.13
N ILE A 40 4.02 4.02 42.64
CA ILE A 40 3.70 3.90 44.07
C ILE A 40 4.70 2.91 44.69
N TYR A 41 5.27 3.30 45.83
CA TYR A 41 6.21 2.45 46.55
C TYR A 41 5.56 1.10 46.93
N LYS A 42 6.25 -0.01 46.64
CA LYS A 42 5.80 -1.42 46.72
C LYS A 42 4.77 -1.89 45.68
N TRP A 43 4.11 -0.99 44.95
CA TRP A 43 3.01 -1.34 44.04
C TRP A 43 3.38 -1.15 42.56
N GLY A 44 4.52 -0.49 42.29
CA GLY A 44 5.05 -0.36 40.94
C GLY A 44 4.36 0.75 40.14
N ASP A 45 4.32 0.56 38.82
CA ASP A 45 3.74 1.51 37.89
C ASP A 45 2.22 1.30 37.78
N LEU A 46 1.45 2.32 38.15
CA LEU A 46 0.00 2.34 38.06
C LEU A 46 -0.44 3.37 37.02
N TRP A 47 -1.48 3.03 36.25
CA TRP A 47 -2.06 3.88 35.21
C TRP A 47 -3.50 4.24 35.58
N TRP A 48 -3.87 5.52 35.51
CA TRP A 48 -5.26 5.97 35.71
C TRP A 48 -5.69 6.93 34.60
N PRO A 49 -6.99 7.02 34.28
CA PRO A 49 -7.49 8.00 33.32
C PRO A 49 -7.36 9.42 33.89
N ASP A 50 -6.57 10.27 33.25
CA ASP A 50 -6.32 11.67 33.69
C ASP A 50 -7.43 12.61 33.19
N LYS A 51 -7.79 12.48 31.90
CA LYS A 51 -8.97 13.11 31.30
C LYS A 51 -9.59 12.19 30.27
N THR A 52 -10.90 11.96 30.38
CA THR A 52 -11.71 11.49 29.25
C THR A 52 -12.04 12.72 28.42
N ILE A 53 -11.37 12.90 27.29
CA ILE A 53 -11.89 13.82 26.27
C ILE A 53 -12.98 13.03 25.56
N GLU A 54 -14.21 13.17 26.04
CA GLU A 54 -15.37 12.77 25.26
C GLU A 54 -15.42 13.71 24.06
N SER A 55 -14.86 13.25 22.94
CA SER A 55 -15.09 13.88 21.66
C SER A 55 -16.58 13.80 21.43
N ASN A 56 -17.28 14.94 21.50
CA ASN A 56 -18.58 15.05 20.88
C ASN A 56 -18.44 14.49 19.46
N THR A 57 -19.24 13.47 19.16
CA THR A 57 -19.32 12.82 17.86
C THR A 57 -19.81 13.84 16.84
N GLU A 58 -18.90 14.65 16.31
CA GLU A 58 -19.07 15.11 14.95
C GLU A 58 -18.91 13.87 14.09
N PHE A 59 -19.99 13.52 13.40
CA PHE A 59 -19.99 12.47 12.39
C PHE A 59 -18.82 12.76 11.44
N LEU A 60 -17.72 12.03 11.61
CA LEU A 60 -16.72 11.93 10.56
C LEU A 60 -17.41 11.12 9.46
N GLU A 61 -17.94 11.88 8.50
CA GLU A 61 -18.16 11.55 7.11
C GLU A 61 -18.20 10.03 6.86
N THR A 62 -19.40 9.53 6.51
CA THR A 62 -19.62 8.12 6.19
C THR A 62 -18.47 7.64 5.30
N LEU A 63 -17.61 6.76 5.82
CA LEU A 63 -16.48 6.17 5.09
C LEU A 63 -17.04 5.15 4.09
N GLN A 64 -17.86 5.61 3.16
CA GLN A 64 -18.32 4.84 2.02
C GLN A 64 -17.14 4.76 1.05
N PRO A 65 -16.54 3.58 0.85
CA PRO A 65 -15.52 3.43 -0.19
C PRO A 65 -16.17 3.82 -1.52
N ARG A 66 -15.59 4.82 -2.21
CA ARG A 66 -16.07 5.22 -3.54
C ARG A 66 -15.76 4.11 -4.53
N THR A 67 -16.73 3.22 -4.75
CA THR A 67 -16.62 2.16 -5.75
C THR A 67 -17.11 2.64 -7.10
N ILE A 68 -16.44 2.21 -8.16
CA ILE A 68 -16.83 2.45 -9.55
C ILE A 68 -16.92 1.13 -10.31
N GLN A 69 -17.59 1.16 -11.46
CA GLN A 69 -17.51 0.09 -12.45
C GLN A 69 -16.50 0.48 -13.52
N LEU A 70 -15.56 -0.40 -13.81
CA LEU A 70 -14.59 -0.22 -14.90
C LEU A 70 -15.10 -0.90 -16.16
N SER A 71 -15.02 -0.22 -17.28
CA SER A 71 -15.29 -0.84 -18.59
C SER A 71 -14.06 -1.61 -19.07
N LYS A 72 -14.27 -2.70 -19.81
CA LYS A 72 -13.17 -3.53 -20.33
C LYS A 72 -12.17 -2.75 -21.19
N ASN A 73 -12.62 -1.69 -21.87
CA ASN A 73 -11.78 -0.89 -22.78
C ASN A 73 -10.84 0.08 -22.03
N GLU A 74 -11.11 0.36 -20.76
CA GLU A 74 -10.28 1.25 -19.93
C GLU A 74 -9.12 0.51 -19.26
N VAL A 75 -9.24 -0.81 -19.15
CA VAL A 75 -8.30 -1.67 -18.42
C VAL A 75 -7.13 -2.02 -19.34
N MET A 76 -5.96 -1.52 -18.99
CA MET A 76 -4.71 -1.80 -19.71
C MET A 76 -4.02 -3.06 -19.20
N GLN A 77 -4.13 -3.32 -17.90
CA GLN A 77 -3.54 -4.48 -17.26
C GLN A 77 -4.41 -4.94 -16.10
N VAL A 78 -4.48 -6.26 -15.88
CA VAL A 78 -5.11 -6.88 -14.73
C VAL A 78 -4.13 -7.85 -14.07
N GLU A 79 -4.02 -7.80 -12.75
CA GLU A 79 -3.15 -8.69 -11.97
C GLU A 79 -3.92 -9.26 -10.76
N PRO A 80 -4.27 -10.56 -10.76
CA PRO A 80 -4.93 -11.21 -9.63
C PRO A 80 -3.93 -11.55 -8.52
N SER A 81 -4.37 -11.48 -7.27
CA SER A 81 -3.57 -11.88 -6.10
C SER A 81 -3.48 -13.41 -6.00
N PRO A 82 -2.28 -14.00 -5.92
CA PRO A 82 -2.11 -15.43 -5.70
C PRO A 82 -2.37 -15.85 -4.24
N LYS A 83 -2.44 -14.88 -3.31
CA LYS A 83 -2.61 -15.13 -1.86
C LYS A 83 -4.03 -14.93 -1.36
N ILE A 84 -4.76 -13.98 -1.96
CA ILE A 84 -6.10 -13.59 -1.51
C ILE A 84 -7.07 -13.88 -2.65
N PRO A 85 -7.88 -14.96 -2.56
CA PRO A 85 -8.90 -15.24 -3.55
C PRO A 85 -9.84 -14.05 -3.76
N GLY A 86 -10.13 -13.74 -5.02
CA GLY A 86 -10.99 -12.62 -5.39
C GLY A 86 -10.29 -11.26 -5.45
N LEU A 87 -9.17 -11.06 -4.75
CA LEU A 87 -8.42 -9.80 -4.83
C LEU A 87 -7.74 -9.66 -6.19
N VAL A 88 -8.08 -8.61 -6.92
CA VAL A 88 -7.56 -8.29 -8.26
C VAL A 88 -7.25 -6.81 -8.35
N PHE A 89 -6.17 -6.48 -9.04
CA PHE A 89 -5.78 -5.10 -9.34
C PHE A 89 -5.91 -4.84 -10.84
N ALA A 90 -6.34 -3.63 -11.20
CA ALA A 90 -6.44 -3.19 -12.58
C ALA A 90 -5.75 -1.85 -12.78
N SER A 91 -4.91 -1.77 -13.80
CA SER A 91 -4.30 -0.54 -14.27
C SER A 91 -5.14 0.05 -15.40
N THR A 92 -5.46 1.33 -15.31
CA THR A 92 -6.23 2.08 -16.32
C THR A 92 -5.54 3.40 -16.63
N LEU A 93 -5.95 4.09 -17.69
CA LEU A 93 -5.43 5.43 -18.00
C LEU A 93 -5.67 6.46 -16.88
N ARG A 94 -6.69 6.26 -16.04
CA ARG A 94 -7.09 7.19 -14.97
C ARG A 94 -6.52 6.86 -13.60
N GLY A 95 -5.82 5.73 -13.47
CA GLY A 95 -5.33 5.26 -12.18
C GLY A 95 -5.29 3.75 -12.04
N VAL A 96 -4.93 3.32 -10.83
CA VAL A 96 -4.93 1.91 -10.44
C VAL A 96 -6.07 1.65 -9.47
N PHE A 97 -6.73 0.51 -9.66
CA PHE A 97 -7.92 0.11 -8.91
C PHE A 97 -7.74 -1.28 -8.31
N ARG A 98 -8.41 -1.53 -7.18
CA ARG A 98 -8.51 -2.84 -6.54
C ARG A 98 -9.96 -3.32 -6.50
N SER A 99 -10.17 -4.63 -6.62
CA SER A 99 -11.47 -5.28 -6.55
C SER A 99 -11.35 -6.63 -5.83
N PHE A 100 -12.43 -7.08 -5.19
CA PHE A 100 -12.52 -8.43 -4.60
C PHE A 100 -13.52 -9.34 -5.35
N ASP A 101 -14.29 -8.79 -6.28
CA ASP A 101 -15.33 -9.47 -7.04
C ASP A 101 -15.13 -9.38 -8.56
N GLY A 102 -14.14 -8.60 -9.01
CA GLY A 102 -13.87 -8.27 -10.42
C GLY A 102 -14.90 -7.35 -11.07
N LYS A 103 -15.92 -6.89 -10.32
CA LYS A 103 -17.05 -6.09 -10.83
C LYS A 103 -17.04 -4.69 -10.27
N THR A 104 -16.83 -4.56 -8.96
CA THR A 104 -16.75 -3.29 -8.24
C THR A 104 -15.29 -2.97 -7.94
N TRP A 105 -14.89 -1.75 -8.26
CA TRP A 105 -13.49 -1.32 -8.24
C TRP A 105 -13.34 -0.10 -7.34
N MET A 106 -12.38 -0.14 -6.44
CA MET A 106 -12.01 1.01 -5.62
C MET A 106 -10.68 1.61 -6.12
N PRO A 107 -10.60 2.93 -6.33
CA PRO A 107 -9.35 3.58 -6.69
C PRO A 107 -8.34 3.45 -5.56
N LEU A 108 -7.10 3.10 -5.91
CA LEU A 108 -5.99 3.18 -4.97
C LEU A 108 -5.54 4.65 -4.83
N PRO A 109 -5.47 5.18 -3.61
CA PRO A 109 -5.03 6.56 -3.39
C PRO A 109 -3.58 6.73 -3.85
N GLY A 110 -3.30 7.86 -4.51
CA GLY A 110 -1.96 8.21 -5.00
C GLY A 110 -1.62 7.74 -6.41
N PHE A 111 -2.45 6.92 -7.05
CA PHE A 111 -2.23 6.45 -8.43
C PHE A 111 -3.19 7.12 -9.42
N LYS A 112 -2.78 8.25 -9.98
CA LYS A 112 -3.62 9.08 -10.89
C LYS A 112 -3.51 8.68 -12.38
N HIS A 113 -2.63 7.73 -12.70
CA HIS A 113 -2.34 7.28 -14.05
C HIS A 113 -2.19 5.76 -14.07
N GLY A 114 -2.10 5.20 -15.27
CA GLY A 114 -1.80 3.79 -15.44
C GLY A 114 -0.34 3.50 -15.17
N TYR A 115 -0.09 2.53 -14.30
CA TYR A 115 1.23 2.03 -13.96
C TYR A 115 1.33 0.54 -14.28
N PRO A 116 2.52 0.00 -14.59
CA PRO A 116 2.72 -1.43 -14.64
C PRO A 116 2.49 -2.02 -13.24
N ILE A 117 1.70 -3.09 -13.17
CA ILE A 117 1.34 -3.78 -11.93
C ILE A 117 1.98 -5.16 -11.93
N LYS A 118 2.58 -5.61 -10.83
CA LYS A 118 2.94 -7.02 -10.67
C LYS A 118 2.77 -7.50 -9.25
N ILE A 119 2.33 -8.74 -9.10
CA ILE A 119 2.16 -9.39 -7.79
C ILE A 119 2.98 -10.66 -7.80
N THR A 120 3.84 -10.80 -6.81
CA THR A 120 4.65 -12.01 -6.62
C THR A 120 3.84 -13.10 -5.92
N SER A 121 4.28 -14.36 -6.05
CA SER A 121 3.66 -15.51 -5.36
C SER A 121 3.48 -15.34 -3.85
N ASN A 122 4.31 -14.53 -3.18
CA ASN A 122 4.20 -14.27 -1.73
C ASN A 122 3.22 -13.14 -1.37
N GLY A 123 2.67 -12.45 -2.37
CA GLY A 123 1.70 -11.36 -2.20
C GLY A 123 2.28 -9.95 -2.21
N THR A 124 3.59 -9.79 -2.41
CA THR A 124 4.20 -8.47 -2.60
C THR A 124 3.71 -7.86 -3.90
N LEU A 125 3.15 -6.65 -3.82
CA LEU A 125 2.54 -5.91 -4.94
C LEU A 125 3.46 -4.77 -5.35
N PHE A 126 3.79 -4.70 -6.63
CA PHE A 126 4.52 -3.62 -7.27
C PHE A 126 3.60 -2.84 -8.19
N ILE A 127 3.63 -1.52 -8.08
CA ILE A 127 2.91 -0.60 -8.96
C ILE A 127 3.88 0.51 -9.35
N GLY A 128 4.42 0.46 -10.56
CA GLY A 128 5.40 1.43 -11.04
C GLY A 128 6.62 1.52 -10.10
N ASP A 129 6.75 2.68 -9.44
CA ASP A 129 7.84 3.02 -8.51
C ASP A 129 7.55 2.69 -7.04
N LYS A 130 6.37 2.13 -6.75
CA LYS A 130 5.92 1.78 -5.41
C LYS A 130 5.82 0.27 -5.20
N VAL A 131 6.04 -0.16 -3.96
CA VAL A 131 5.89 -1.53 -3.48
C VAL A 131 5.00 -1.56 -2.25
N SER A 132 4.15 -2.58 -2.15
CA SER A 132 3.30 -2.86 -1.00
C SER A 132 3.57 -4.28 -0.49
N PHE A 133 3.65 -4.40 0.83
CA PHE A 133 3.84 -5.66 1.55
C PHE A 133 2.56 -6.12 2.26
N ASP A 134 1.48 -5.34 2.15
CA ASP A 134 0.18 -5.53 2.81
C ASP A 134 -0.96 -5.55 1.79
N HIS A 135 -0.68 -6.06 0.58
CA HIS A 135 -1.66 -6.25 -0.49
C HIS A 135 -2.40 -4.96 -0.90
N GLY A 136 -1.68 -3.84 -0.94
CA GLY A 136 -2.17 -2.56 -1.44
C GLY A 136 -2.92 -1.71 -0.42
N GLU A 137 -2.72 -1.94 0.89
CA GLU A 137 -3.19 -1.03 1.94
C GLU A 137 -2.19 0.11 2.18
N SER A 138 -0.89 -0.15 2.09
CA SER A 138 0.17 0.85 2.17
C SER A 138 1.25 0.64 1.11
N PHE A 139 1.92 1.73 0.74
CA PHE A 139 2.92 1.75 -0.33
C PHE A 139 4.19 2.47 0.10
N ASN A 140 5.33 1.85 -0.22
CA ASN A 140 6.66 2.38 -0.02
C ASN A 140 7.34 2.61 -1.38
N GLU A 141 8.22 3.60 -1.45
CA GLU A 141 9.09 3.78 -2.61
C GLU A 141 10.25 2.79 -2.54
N TYR A 142 10.53 2.11 -3.65
CA TYR A 142 11.69 1.22 -3.76
C TYR A 142 12.66 1.68 -4.85
N ILE A 143 12.26 2.61 -5.73
CA ILE A 143 13.12 3.14 -6.76
C ILE A 143 13.93 4.33 -6.24
N ARG A 144 15.25 4.21 -6.37
CA ARG A 144 16.21 5.29 -6.13
C ARG A 144 16.76 5.78 -7.46
N TRP A 145 16.13 6.81 -8.03
CA TRP A 145 16.49 7.34 -9.35
C TRP A 145 17.95 7.77 -9.44
N ASP A 146 18.52 8.30 -8.37
CA ASP A 146 19.96 8.62 -8.28
C ASP A 146 20.84 7.40 -8.55
N LYS A 147 20.45 6.23 -8.02
CA LYS A 147 21.17 4.96 -8.18
C LYS A 147 20.94 4.33 -9.55
N ILE A 148 19.72 4.37 -10.07
CA ILE A 148 19.41 3.90 -11.43
C ILE A 148 20.21 4.71 -12.45
N LEU A 149 20.14 6.04 -12.36
CA LEU A 149 20.90 6.91 -13.24
C LEU A 149 22.39 6.63 -13.07
N GLY A 150 22.88 6.53 -11.84
CA GLY A 150 24.26 6.14 -11.52
C GLY A 150 24.75 4.85 -12.19
N ALA A 151 23.87 3.84 -12.33
CA ALA A 151 24.20 2.55 -12.93
C ALA A 151 24.26 2.57 -14.47
N ILE A 152 23.69 3.58 -15.11
CA ILE A 152 23.66 3.71 -16.58
C ILE A 152 24.87 4.54 -17.04
N PRO A 153 25.67 4.12 -18.03
CA PRO A 153 26.77 4.94 -18.57
C PRO A 153 26.30 6.31 -19.07
N ILE A 154 27.11 7.36 -18.91
CA ILE A 154 26.73 8.75 -19.22
C ILE A 154 26.36 8.92 -20.71
N GLU A 155 27.00 8.18 -21.60
CA GLU A 155 26.72 8.17 -23.05
C GLU A 155 25.32 7.63 -23.37
N ARG A 156 24.75 6.85 -22.44
CA ARG A 156 23.39 6.31 -22.49
C ARG A 156 22.38 7.22 -21.78
N ARG A 157 22.82 8.13 -20.89
CA ARG A 157 21.98 9.13 -20.21
C ARG A 157 21.72 10.31 -21.16
N LEU A 158 20.58 10.31 -21.84
CA LEU A 158 20.16 11.50 -22.60
C LEU A 158 19.51 12.51 -21.65
N GLY A 159 19.96 13.76 -21.71
CA GLY A 159 19.49 14.87 -20.87
C GLY A 159 17.98 15.14 -20.97
N HIS A 160 17.44 15.86 -19.98
CA HIS A 160 16.08 16.39 -19.76
C HIS A 160 14.83 15.63 -20.27
N ALA A 161 14.98 14.44 -20.83
CA ALA A 161 13.89 13.68 -21.42
C ALA A 161 13.06 12.98 -20.33
N PRO A 162 11.74 12.82 -20.54
CA PRO A 162 10.89 12.12 -19.60
C PRO A 162 11.36 10.67 -19.45
N ILE A 163 11.38 10.21 -18.19
CA ILE A 163 11.71 8.84 -17.81
C ILE A 163 10.39 8.13 -17.49
N GLN A 164 10.20 6.95 -18.06
CA GLN A 164 8.98 6.15 -17.84
C GLN A 164 9.35 4.71 -17.51
N ILE A 165 8.71 4.15 -16.49
CA ILE A 165 8.78 2.72 -16.20
C ILE A 165 7.78 2.03 -17.12
N LEU A 166 8.29 1.22 -18.04
CA LEU A 166 7.44 0.46 -18.96
C LEU A 166 7.00 -0.86 -18.36
N ASN A 167 7.87 -1.49 -17.56
CA ASN A 167 7.62 -2.80 -17.00
C ASN A 167 8.37 -2.99 -15.67
N VAL A 168 7.78 -3.77 -14.78
CA VAL A 168 8.32 -4.18 -13.49
C VAL A 168 8.21 -5.69 -13.40
N GLU A 169 9.34 -6.39 -13.32
CA GLU A 169 9.40 -7.86 -13.27
C GLU A 169 10.12 -8.29 -11.99
N PRO A 170 9.39 -8.53 -10.89
CA PRO A 170 9.97 -9.08 -9.67
C PRO A 170 10.28 -10.58 -9.85
N ASN A 171 11.30 -11.08 -9.16
CA ASN A 171 11.59 -12.50 -9.13
C ASN A 171 10.61 -13.24 -8.22
N GLU A 172 10.03 -14.34 -8.72
CA GLU A 172 9.01 -15.10 -8.01
C GLU A 172 9.44 -15.66 -6.65
N LYS A 173 10.69 -16.07 -6.52
CA LYS A 173 11.21 -16.70 -5.29
C LYS A 173 11.87 -15.68 -4.35
N ARG A 174 12.30 -14.55 -4.90
CA ARG A 174 13.10 -13.52 -4.23
C ARG A 174 12.59 -12.14 -4.63
N PRO A 175 11.47 -11.66 -4.04
CA PRO A 175 10.82 -10.41 -4.43
C PRO A 175 11.74 -9.18 -4.28
N GLU A 176 12.82 -9.28 -3.51
CA GLU A 176 13.87 -8.26 -3.43
C GLU A 176 14.62 -8.04 -4.75
N ARG A 177 14.57 -9.04 -5.64
CA ARG A 177 15.20 -9.00 -6.95
C ARG A 177 14.20 -8.54 -8.00
N ILE A 178 14.46 -7.41 -8.64
CA ILE A 178 13.50 -6.78 -9.56
C ILE A 178 14.23 -6.35 -10.82
N SER A 179 13.68 -6.71 -11.98
CA SER A 179 14.09 -6.19 -13.29
C SER A 179 13.10 -5.12 -13.74
N LEU A 180 13.61 -3.96 -14.15
CA LEU A 180 12.83 -2.86 -14.68
C LEU A 180 13.19 -2.61 -16.14
N SER A 181 12.16 -2.35 -16.95
CA SER A 181 12.34 -1.77 -18.28
C SER A 181 12.02 -0.30 -18.21
N VAL A 182 13.03 0.55 -18.39
CA VAL A 182 12.92 2.01 -18.26
C VAL A 182 13.14 2.67 -19.62
N LYS A 183 12.19 3.50 -20.04
CA LYS A 183 12.27 4.31 -21.26
C LYS A 183 12.81 5.69 -20.94
N PHE A 184 13.81 6.10 -21.72
CA PHE A 184 14.40 7.44 -21.71
C PHE A 184 14.06 8.15 -23.04
N GLY A 185 13.25 9.21 -22.95
CA GLY A 185 12.82 9.97 -24.12
C GLY A 185 12.05 9.13 -25.13
N GLN A 186 12.22 9.42 -26.43
CA GLN A 186 11.36 8.82 -27.47
C GLN A 186 11.79 7.43 -27.94
N LYS A 187 13.06 7.04 -27.80
CA LYS A 187 13.58 5.84 -28.51
C LYS A 187 14.45 4.88 -27.71
N ARG A 188 14.84 5.18 -26.46
CA ARG A 188 15.77 4.32 -25.72
C ARG A 188 15.07 3.61 -24.57
N VAL A 189 15.11 2.28 -24.59
CA VAL A 189 14.68 1.44 -23.47
C VAL A 189 15.92 0.78 -22.89
N VAL A 190 16.07 0.86 -21.57
CA VAL A 190 17.19 0.28 -20.82
C VAL A 190 16.61 -0.69 -19.81
N GLN A 191 17.23 -1.86 -19.71
CA GLN A 191 16.91 -2.83 -18.66
C GLN A 191 17.89 -2.65 -17.50
N VAL A 192 17.33 -2.49 -16.32
CA VAL A 192 18.10 -2.39 -15.07
C VAL A 192 17.56 -3.38 -14.07
N TYR A 193 18.45 -3.90 -13.24
CA TYR A 193 18.16 -4.92 -12.26
C TYR A 193 18.63 -4.47 -10.87
N THR A 194 17.82 -4.75 -9.86
CA THR A 194 18.19 -4.60 -8.45
C THR A 194 18.15 -5.96 -7.75
N PRO A 195 19.14 -6.30 -6.90
CA PRO A 195 19.11 -7.49 -6.07
C PRO A 195 18.49 -7.28 -4.67
N ASP A 196 18.14 -6.05 -4.30
CA ASP A 196 17.96 -5.62 -2.91
C ASP A 196 16.89 -4.53 -2.71
N PHE A 197 15.72 -4.67 -3.35
CA PHE A 197 14.61 -3.71 -3.31
C PHE A 197 15.03 -2.28 -3.68
N GLY A 198 15.92 -2.16 -4.66
CA GLY A 198 16.35 -0.89 -5.23
C GLY A 198 17.36 -0.11 -4.39
N ARG A 199 17.97 -0.72 -3.37
CA ARG A 199 19.13 -0.13 -2.65
C ARG A 199 20.35 -0.03 -3.58
N SER A 200 20.51 -0.98 -4.49
CA SER A 200 21.51 -0.98 -5.56
C SER A 200 20.88 -1.36 -6.90
N TRP A 201 21.44 -0.80 -7.97
CA TRP A 201 20.99 -1.02 -9.34
C TRP A 201 22.16 -1.36 -10.24
N ARG A 202 21.92 -2.24 -11.20
CA ARG A 202 22.89 -2.69 -12.19
C ARG A 202 22.24 -2.66 -13.56
N LEU A 203 23.03 -2.35 -14.58
CA LEU A 203 22.62 -2.54 -15.96
C LEU A 203 22.55 -4.05 -16.25
N GLN A 204 21.50 -4.46 -16.96
CA GLN A 204 21.34 -5.83 -17.43
C GLN A 204 21.98 -6.01 -18.81
#